data_AF-A0A354DL30-F1
#
_entry.id   AF-A0A354DL30-F1
#
_cell.length_a   1.000
_cell.length_b   1.000
_cell.length_c   1.000
_cell.angle_alpha   90.00
_cell.angle_beta   90.00
_cell.angle_gamma   90.00
#
_symmetry.space_group_name_H-M   'P 1'
#
loop_
_entity.id
_entity.type
_entity.pdbx_description
1 polymer ?
#
loop_
_entity_poly.entity_id
_entity_poly.type
_entity_poly.pdbx_seq_one_letter_code
_entity_poly.pdbx_strand_id
1 'polypeptide(L)'
;LILVIPGEKPDERKKVVKELKKQGVCIDFQPLREGDLFSWIQREVKKNKVDIQTEAVTALLDLIGNDLRSIQQELSKMTLYVGEGGTITSEVVHLLASRHIDQNIFQLVEYAARKDIEKALREYYDLLLNKEEPIKILVLLARQFRILLQIKIMGDRGYSPQQITQSIGLKPFVFKKAYDQ
;
A
#
# COMPACT_ATOMS: atom_id res chain seq x y z
N LEU A 1 -7.50 -28.69 -18.01
CA LEU A 1 -8.60 -27.82 -17.53
C LEU A 1 -8.00 -26.76 -16.63
N ILE A 2 -8.24 -25.48 -16.90
CA ILE A 2 -7.80 -24.36 -16.04
C ILE A 2 -9.06 -23.73 -15.47
N LEU A 3 -9.16 -23.65 -14.14
CA LEU A 3 -10.27 -23.02 -13.45
C LEU A 3 -9.76 -21.74 -12.79
N VAL A 4 -10.37 -20.60 -13.15
CA VAL A 4 -10.07 -19.30 -12.57
C VAL A 4 -11.25 -18.91 -11.68
N ILE A 5 -10.97 -18.65 -10.40
CA ILE A 5 -11.98 -18.21 -9.43
C ILE A 5 -11.65 -16.75 -9.08
N PRO A 6 -12.29 -15.77 -9.71
CA PRO A 6 -12.08 -14.37 -9.37
C PRO A 6 -12.78 -14.04 -8.05
N GLY A 7 -12.09 -13.32 -7.16
CA GLY A 7 -12.68 -12.79 -5.92
C GLY A 7 -12.27 -13.56 -4.66
N GLU A 8 -13.23 -13.82 -3.78
CA GLU A 8 -12.98 -14.38 -2.46
C GLU A 8 -12.54 -15.84 -2.50
N LYS A 9 -11.80 -16.22 -1.45
CA LYS A 9 -11.32 -17.58 -1.24
C LYS A 9 -12.49 -18.57 -1.29
N PRO A 10 -12.45 -19.59 -2.17
CA PRO A 10 -13.54 -20.56 -2.28
C PRO A 10 -13.74 -21.32 -0.97
N ASP A 11 -15.00 -21.55 -0.57
CA ASP A 11 -15.33 -22.25 0.67
C ASP A 11 -14.76 -23.67 0.67
N GLU A 12 -13.69 -23.86 1.45
CA GLU A 12 -12.94 -25.12 1.52
C GLU A 12 -13.75 -26.27 2.13
N ARG A 13 -14.92 -25.99 2.72
CA ARG A 13 -15.81 -27.03 3.25
C ARG A 13 -16.56 -27.76 2.13
N LYS A 14 -16.72 -27.14 0.96
CA LYS A 14 -17.45 -27.73 -0.18
C LYS A 14 -16.67 -28.91 -0.78
N LYS A 15 -17.37 -30.02 -1.03
CA LYS A 15 -16.78 -31.26 -1.58
C LYS A 15 -16.04 -31.04 -2.90
N VAL A 16 -16.58 -30.18 -3.78
CA VAL A 16 -15.95 -29.82 -5.06
C VAL A 16 -14.60 -29.13 -4.89
N VAL A 17 -14.46 -28.21 -3.91
CA VAL A 17 -13.21 -27.49 -3.66
C VAL A 17 -12.14 -28.44 -3.11
N LYS A 18 -12.55 -29.38 -2.24
CA LYS A 18 -11.66 -30.43 -1.73
C LYS A 18 -11.13 -31.33 -2.82
N GLU A 19 -11.98 -31.76 -3.75
CA GLU A 19 -11.56 -32.61 -4.87
C GLU A 19 -10.63 -31.86 -5.83
N LEU A 20 -10.94 -30.61 -6.15
CA LEU A 20 -10.09 -29.76 -7.00
C LEU A 20 -8.69 -29.56 -6.41
N LYS A 21 -8.58 -29.34 -5.09
CA LYS A 21 -7.28 -29.23 -4.40
C LYS A 21 -6.50 -30.55 -4.38
N LYS A 22 -7.19 -31.69 -4.41
CA LYS A 22 -6.56 -33.01 -4.38
C LYS A 22 -6.03 -33.42 -5.76
N GLN A 23 -6.78 -33.10 -6.81
CA GLN A 23 -6.50 -33.51 -8.19
C GLN A 23 -5.72 -32.47 -9.00
N GLY A 24 -5.64 -31.22 -8.52
CA GLY A 24 -5.05 -30.11 -9.24
C GLY A 24 -4.01 -29.33 -8.44
N VAL A 25 -3.24 -28.50 -9.14
CA VAL A 25 -2.34 -27.51 -8.53
C VAL A 25 -3.15 -26.24 -8.29
N CYS A 26 -3.25 -25.82 -7.03
CA CYS A 26 -3.90 -24.55 -6.67
C CYS A 26 -2.86 -23.46 -6.47
N ILE A 27 -3.04 -22.34 -7.19
CA ILE A 27 -2.21 -21.14 -7.04
C ILE A 27 -3.09 -20.05 -6.44
N ASP A 28 -2.70 -19.56 -5.26
CA ASP A 28 -3.42 -18.51 -4.55
C ASP A 28 -2.72 -17.15 -4.77
N PHE A 29 -3.51 -16.12 -5.05
CA PHE A 29 -3.04 -14.75 -5.31
C PHE A 29 -3.42 -13.82 -4.15
N GLN A 30 -3.11 -14.23 -2.92
CA GLN A 30 -3.33 -13.38 -1.75
C GLN A 30 -2.35 -12.19 -1.75
N PRO A 31 -2.77 -11.03 -1.20
CA PRO A 31 -1.85 -9.94 -0.94
C PRO A 31 -0.68 -10.41 -0.07
N LEU A 32 0.54 -9.97 -0.41
CA LEU A 32 1.71 -10.27 0.40
C LEU A 32 1.64 -9.57 1.75
N ARG A 33 2.08 -10.27 2.81
CA ARG A 33 2.33 -9.65 4.12
C ARG A 33 3.59 -8.80 4.05
N GLU A 34 3.78 -7.87 5.00
CA GLU A 34 4.92 -6.94 4.98
C GLU A 34 6.28 -7.65 4.83
N GLY A 35 6.52 -8.73 5.58
CA GLY A 35 7.76 -9.50 5.47
C GLY A 35 7.93 -10.19 4.10
N ASP A 36 6.87 -10.80 3.58
CA ASP A 36 6.89 -11.45 2.26
C ASP A 36 7.07 -10.43 1.13
N LEU A 37 6.52 -9.23 1.31
CA LEU A 37 6.63 -8.12 0.37
C LEU A 37 8.07 -7.61 0.27
N PHE A 38 8.77 -7.48 1.40
CA PHE A 38 10.18 -7.12 1.43
C PHE A 38 11.03 -8.13 0.63
N SER A 39 10.87 -9.42 0.92
CA SER A 39 11.59 -10.48 0.19
C SER A 39 11.18 -10.57 -1.29
N TRP A 40 9.93 -10.24 -1.61
CA TRP A 40 9.48 -10.16 -3.00
C TRP A 40 10.17 -9.03 -3.76
N ILE A 41 10.26 -7.82 -3.17
CA ILE A 41 10.93 -6.67 -3.77
C ILE A 41 12.40 -7.00 -4.07
N GLN A 42 13.11 -7.58 -3.11
CA GLN A 42 14.51 -7.99 -3.29
C GLN A 42 14.69 -9.01 -4.42
N ARG A 43 13.80 -10.00 -4.50
CA ARG A 43 13.82 -10.99 -5.59
C ARG A 43 13.49 -10.36 -6.93
N GLU A 44 12.60 -9.38 -6.97
CA GLU A 44 12.18 -8.75 -8.21
C GLU A 44 13.31 -7.93 -8.83
N VAL A 45 14.02 -7.10 -8.05
CA VAL A 45 15.16 -6.32 -8.56
C VAL A 45 16.33 -7.21 -8.98
N LYS A 46 16.52 -8.34 -8.29
CA LYS A 46 17.57 -9.33 -8.62
C LYS A 46 17.37 -9.98 -9.99
N LYS A 47 16.15 -10.04 -10.54
CA LYS A 47 15.91 -10.52 -11.91
C LYS A 47 16.63 -9.66 -12.95
N ASN A 48 16.81 -8.37 -12.65
CA ASN A 48 17.55 -7.43 -13.48
C ASN A 48 19.01 -7.26 -13.02
N LYS A 49 19.51 -8.16 -12.16
CA LYS A 49 20.87 -8.12 -11.57
C LYS A 49 21.18 -6.80 -10.87
N VAL A 50 20.16 -6.25 -10.21
CA VAL A 50 20.24 -5.03 -9.40
C VAL A 50 20.07 -5.39 -7.94
N ASP A 51 20.73 -4.64 -7.06
CA ASP A 51 20.55 -4.70 -5.61
C ASP A 51 19.66 -3.57 -5.10
N ILE A 52 19.04 -3.75 -3.93
CA ILE A 52 18.26 -2.70 -3.26
C ILE A 52 18.60 -2.68 -1.78
N GLN A 53 18.83 -1.49 -1.24
CA GLN A 53 19.07 -1.30 0.19
C GLN A 53 17.79 -1.49 1.00
N THR A 54 17.93 -1.96 2.23
CA THR A 54 16.79 -2.18 3.15
C THR A 54 16.01 -0.89 3.38
N GLU A 55 16.72 0.22 3.58
CA GLU A 55 16.16 1.56 3.77
C GLU A 55 15.39 2.03 2.53
N ALA A 56 15.87 1.68 1.33
CA ALA A 56 15.21 2.00 0.08
C ALA A 56 13.90 1.23 -0.08
N VAL A 57 13.84 -0.04 0.34
CA VAL A 57 12.59 -0.81 0.36
C VAL A 57 11.58 -0.16 1.30
N THR A 58 12.00 0.25 2.50
CA THR A 58 11.12 0.93 3.46
C THR A 58 10.58 2.25 2.87
N ALA A 59 11.47 3.08 2.32
CA ALA A 59 11.08 4.34 1.67
C ALA A 59 10.09 4.11 0.52
N LEU A 60 10.30 3.06 -0.29
CA LEU A 60 9.42 2.71 -1.40
C LEU A 60 8.00 2.37 -0.91
N LEU A 61 7.91 1.55 0.13
CA LEU A 61 6.64 1.15 0.74
C LEU A 61 5.92 2.32 1.41
N ASP A 62 6.67 3.28 1.96
CA ASP A 62 6.07 4.47 2.57
C ASP A 62 5.45 5.41 1.54
N LEU A 63 6.10 5.56 0.37
CA LEU A 63 5.65 6.46 -0.71
C LEU A 63 4.52 5.86 -1.56
N ILE A 64 4.53 4.53 -1.76
CA ILE A 64 3.63 3.84 -2.69
C ILE A 64 2.54 3.04 -1.96
N GLY A 65 2.85 2.51 -0.78
CA GLY A 65 2.03 1.53 -0.07
C GLY A 65 2.32 0.10 -0.51
N ASN A 66 1.33 -0.79 -0.36
CA ASN A 66 1.47 -2.24 -0.55
C ASN A 66 0.84 -2.76 -1.84
N ASP A 67 0.58 -1.89 -2.83
CA ASP A 67 0.05 -2.29 -4.12
C ASP A 67 1.15 -2.87 -5.02
N LEU A 68 1.15 -4.20 -5.19
CA LEU A 68 2.19 -4.92 -5.93
C LEU A 68 2.38 -4.41 -7.36
N ARG A 69 1.30 -4.02 -8.05
CA ARG A 69 1.37 -3.50 -9.41
C ARG A 69 2.13 -2.18 -9.45
N SER A 70 1.78 -1.26 -8.56
CA SER A 70 2.46 0.03 -8.44
C SER A 70 3.93 -0.15 -8.06
N ILE A 71 4.22 -1.02 -7.08
CA ILE A 71 5.60 -1.35 -6.69
C ILE A 71 6.39 -1.90 -7.88
N GLN A 72 5.83 -2.84 -8.65
CA GLN A 72 6.50 -3.40 -9.83
C GLN A 72 6.86 -2.32 -10.87
N GLN A 73 5.95 -1.39 -11.14
CA GLN A 73 6.19 -0.30 -12.10
C GLN A 73 7.34 0.60 -11.64
N GLU A 74 7.34 0.95 -10.35
CA GLU A 74 8.37 1.79 -9.75
C GLU A 74 9.72 1.09 -9.68
N LEU A 75 9.74 -0.20 -9.32
CA LEU A 75 10.95 -1.02 -9.38
C LEU A 75 11.50 -1.11 -10.80
N SER A 76 10.65 -1.29 -11.81
CA SER A 76 11.10 -1.35 -13.21
C SER A 76 11.80 -0.07 -13.63
N LYS A 77 11.24 1.09 -13.26
CA LYS A 77 11.84 2.42 -13.49
C LYS A 77 13.18 2.57 -12.79
N MET A 78 13.25 2.18 -11.51
CA MET A 78 14.48 2.28 -10.72
C MET A 78 15.57 1.34 -11.23
N THR A 79 15.23 0.10 -11.60
CA THR A 79 16.19 -0.86 -12.18
C THR A 79 16.73 -0.36 -13.52
N LEU A 80 15.90 0.30 -14.32
CA LEU A 80 16.33 0.90 -15.59
C LEU A 80 17.27 2.08 -15.36
N TYR A 81 17.02 2.88 -14.31
CA TYR A 81 17.84 4.04 -13.97
C TYR A 81 19.23 3.65 -13.45
N VAL A 82 19.32 2.68 -12.54
CA VAL A 82 20.60 2.27 -11.94
C VAL A 82 21.43 1.33 -12.83
N GLY A 83 20.77 0.58 -13.71
CA GLY A 83 21.41 -0.37 -14.62
C GLY A 83 21.92 -1.65 -13.95
N GLU A 84 22.35 -2.62 -14.77
CA GLU A 84 22.90 -3.90 -14.30
C GLU A 84 24.12 -3.70 -13.40
N GLY A 85 24.15 -4.38 -12.24
CA GLY A 85 25.20 -4.23 -11.23
C GLY A 85 25.04 -2.99 -10.34
N GLY A 86 24.02 -2.15 -10.57
CA GLY A 86 23.69 -1.01 -9.74
C GLY A 86 22.93 -1.38 -8.45
N THR A 87 22.83 -0.40 -7.56
CA THR A 87 22.10 -0.50 -6.29
C THR A 87 21.06 0.60 -6.19
N ILE A 88 19.81 0.23 -5.91
CA ILE A 88 18.74 1.16 -5.59
C ILE A 88 18.90 1.60 -4.13
N THR A 89 19.23 2.89 -3.94
CA THR A 89 19.36 3.52 -2.62
C THR A 89 18.10 4.31 -2.27
N SER A 90 17.99 4.77 -1.02
CA SER A 90 16.87 5.61 -0.59
C SER A 90 16.78 6.91 -1.40
N GLU A 91 17.92 7.48 -1.77
CA GLU A 91 18.00 8.68 -2.61
C GLU A 91 17.42 8.42 -4.01
N VAL A 92 17.72 7.26 -4.61
CA VAL A 92 17.13 6.86 -5.91
C VAL A 92 15.62 6.72 -5.80
N VAL A 93 15.13 6.14 -4.69
CA VAL A 93 13.70 6.02 -4.43
C VAL A 93 13.06 7.40 -4.33
N HIS A 94 13.60 8.31 -3.52
CA HIS A 94 13.03 9.66 -3.38
C HIS A 94 13.11 10.50 -4.66
N LEU A 95 14.12 10.26 -5.49
CA LEU A 95 14.28 10.95 -6.77
C LEU A 95 13.26 10.49 -7.81
N LEU A 96 12.96 9.19 -7.86
CA LEU A 96 12.19 8.60 -8.96
C LEU A 96 10.76 8.23 -8.57
N ALA A 97 10.51 7.86 -7.32
CA ALA A 97 9.21 7.39 -6.89
C ALA A 97 8.18 8.52 -6.90
N SER A 98 7.04 8.26 -7.54
CA SER A 98 5.89 9.16 -7.46
C SER A 98 5.02 8.75 -6.28
N ARG A 99 4.76 9.69 -5.37
CA ARG A 99 3.85 9.44 -4.25
C ARG A 99 2.45 9.13 -4.77
N HIS A 100 1.83 8.13 -4.17
CA HIS A 100 0.41 7.86 -4.42
C HIS A 100 -0.44 8.98 -3.83
N ILE A 101 -1.50 9.38 -4.54
CA ILE A 101 -2.43 10.40 -4.04
C ILE A 101 -2.96 10.06 -2.65
N ASP A 102 -3.26 8.80 -2.37
CA ASP A 102 -3.70 8.38 -1.03
C ASP A 102 -2.66 8.77 0.03
N GLN A 103 -1.36 8.58 -0.23
CA GLN A 103 -0.28 8.98 0.69
C GLN A 103 -0.18 10.50 0.85
N ASN A 104 -0.33 11.28 -0.23
CA ASN A 104 -0.39 12.74 -0.12
C ASN A 104 -1.59 13.18 0.74
N ILE A 105 -2.75 12.54 0.59
CA ILE A 105 -3.93 12.83 1.42
C ILE A 105 -3.69 12.45 2.88
N PHE A 106 -3.06 11.30 3.16
CA PHE A 106 -2.65 10.93 4.53
C PHE A 106 -1.76 12.01 5.16
N GLN A 107 -0.73 12.45 4.43
CA GLN A 107 0.22 13.45 4.90
C GLN A 107 -0.43 14.81 5.13
N LEU A 108 -1.34 15.20 4.24
CA LEU A 108 -2.12 16.42 4.36
C LEU A 108 -2.99 16.42 5.63
N VAL A 109 -3.69 15.31 5.90
CA VAL A 109 -4.50 15.17 7.11
C VAL A 109 -3.63 15.16 8.36
N GLU A 110 -2.46 14.51 8.33
CA GLU A 110 -1.51 14.51 9.46
C GLU A 110 -0.99 15.93 9.77
N TYR A 111 -0.60 16.69 8.75
CA TYR A 111 -0.17 18.09 8.95
C TYR A 111 -1.31 18.96 9.46
N ALA A 112 -2.52 18.78 8.93
CA ALA A 112 -3.71 19.49 9.42
C ALA A 112 -4.01 19.15 10.89
N ALA A 113 -3.93 17.88 11.28
CA ALA A 113 -4.16 17.42 12.65
C ALA A 113 -3.12 18.00 13.64
N ARG A 114 -1.86 18.11 13.21
CA ARG A 114 -0.78 18.74 13.99
C ARG A 114 -0.79 20.26 13.97
N LYS A 115 -1.76 20.88 13.28
CA LYS A 115 -1.85 22.34 13.06
C LYS A 115 -0.64 22.93 12.32
N ASP A 116 0.07 22.11 11.54
CA ASP A 116 1.14 22.56 10.65
C ASP A 116 0.52 23.01 9.31
N ILE A 117 -0.15 24.17 9.36
CA ILE A 117 -0.96 24.70 8.25
C ILE A 117 -0.11 24.95 6.99
N GLU A 118 1.13 25.40 7.17
CA GLU A 118 2.03 25.68 6.04
C GLU A 118 2.31 24.41 5.23
N LYS A 119 2.69 23.32 5.89
CA LYS A 119 2.95 22.05 5.20
C LYS A 119 1.68 21.43 4.63
N ALA A 120 0.55 21.54 5.34
CA ALA A 120 -0.74 21.08 4.83
C ALA A 120 -1.13 21.81 3.53
N LEU A 121 -0.99 23.13 3.48
CA LEU A 121 -1.26 23.90 2.27
C LEU A 121 -0.29 23.55 1.14
N ARG A 122 1.00 23.34 1.44
CA ARG A 122 1.98 22.93 0.44
C ARG A 122 1.61 21.60 -0.21
N GLU A 123 1.28 20.57 0.58
CA GLU A 123 0.82 19.28 0.04
C GLU A 123 -0.48 19.41 -0.76
N TYR A 124 -1.40 20.32 -0.37
CA TYR A 124 -2.59 20.61 -1.17
C TYR A 124 -2.25 21.20 -2.53
N TYR A 125 -1.35 22.19 -2.56
CA TYR A 125 -0.92 22.81 -3.81
C TYR A 125 -0.19 21.82 -4.71
N ASP A 126 0.64 20.93 -4.14
CA ASP A 126 1.32 19.88 -4.91
C ASP A 126 0.32 18.93 -5.58
N LEU A 127 -0.79 18.58 -4.91
CA LEU A 127 -1.87 17.80 -5.51
C LEU A 127 -2.49 18.52 -6.72
N LEU A 128 -2.77 19.82 -6.59
CA LEU A 128 -3.30 20.63 -7.69
C LEU A 128 -2.31 20.76 -8.85
N LEU A 129 -1.01 20.93 -8.56
CA LEU A 129 0.05 20.98 -9.57
C LEU A 129 0.18 19.66 -10.34
N ASN A 130 -0.04 18.53 -9.67
CA ASN A 130 -0.13 17.21 -10.28
C ASN A 130 -1.44 16.96 -11.05
N LYS A 131 -2.27 18.00 -11.24
CA LYS A 131 -3.55 17.96 -11.95
C LYS A 131 -4.54 16.96 -11.36
N GLU A 132 -4.46 16.73 -10.05
CA GLU A 132 -5.46 15.94 -9.36
C GLU A 132 -6.76 16.74 -9.26
N GLU A 133 -7.86 16.10 -9.64
CA GLU A 133 -9.18 16.72 -9.65
C GLU A 133 -9.57 17.15 -8.22
N PRO A 134 -9.93 18.42 -7.98
CA PRO A 134 -10.28 18.91 -6.63
C PRO A 134 -11.39 18.10 -5.95
N ILE A 135 -12.35 17.60 -6.72
CA ILE A 135 -13.41 16.73 -6.21
C ILE A 135 -12.89 15.38 -5.71
N LYS A 136 -11.87 14.81 -6.37
CA LYS A 136 -11.21 13.57 -5.95
C LYS A 136 -10.46 13.80 -4.63
N ILE A 137 -9.73 14.91 -4.52
CA ILE A 137 -9.06 15.33 -3.27
C ILE A 137 -10.07 15.42 -2.12
N LEU A 138 -11.20 16.10 -2.34
CA LEU A 138 -12.27 16.24 -1.34
C LEU A 138 -12.85 14.88 -0.92
N VAL A 139 -13.12 13.99 -1.88
CA VAL A 139 -13.64 12.64 -1.60
C VAL A 139 -12.66 11.83 -0.76
N LEU A 140 -11.36 11.88 -1.08
CA LEU A 140 -10.32 11.17 -0.34
C LEU A 140 -10.14 11.74 1.07
N LEU A 141 -10.18 13.06 1.22
CA LEU A 141 -10.16 13.70 2.55
C LEU A 141 -11.36 13.29 3.39
N ALA A 142 -12.57 13.36 2.83
CA ALA A 142 -13.77 12.97 3.53
C ALA A 142 -13.74 11.48 3.93
N ARG A 143 -13.19 10.60 3.08
CA ARG A 143 -12.93 9.20 3.42
C ARG A 143 -11.96 9.08 4.59
N GLN A 144 -10.84 9.80 4.58
CA GLN A 144 -9.84 9.74 5.64
C GLN A 144 -10.41 10.19 6.99
N PHE A 145 -11.14 11.30 7.04
CA PHE A 145 -11.81 11.74 8.27
C PHE A 145 -12.86 10.73 8.76
N ARG A 146 -13.61 10.07 7.87
CA ARG A 146 -14.54 9.00 8.26
C ARG A 146 -13.81 7.82 8.89
N ILE A 147 -12.66 7.42 8.35
CA ILE A 147 -11.83 6.35 8.91
C ILE A 147 -11.38 6.73 10.34
N LEU A 148 -10.82 7.93 10.51
CA LEU A 148 -10.37 8.40 11.82
C LEU A 148 -11.52 8.45 12.84
N LEU A 149 -12.69 8.93 12.42
CA LEU A 149 -13.89 8.96 13.26
C LEU A 149 -14.33 7.54 13.69
N GLN A 150 -14.34 6.58 12.76
CA GLN A 150 -14.68 5.19 13.05
C GLN A 150 -13.69 4.56 14.02
N ILE A 151 -12.38 4.76 13.80
CA ILE A 151 -11.33 4.27 14.70
C ILE A 151 -11.55 4.84 16.10
N LYS A 152 -11.78 6.15 16.22
CA LYS A 152 -12.04 6.80 17.52
C LYS A 152 -13.26 6.22 18.22
N ILE A 153 -14.40 6.15 17.55
CA ILE A 153 -15.66 5.63 18.13
C ILE A 153 -15.50 4.19 18.62
N MET A 154 -14.80 3.33 17.86
CA MET A 154 -14.61 1.94 18.23
C MET A 154 -13.54 1.79 19.34
N GLY A 155 -12.48 2.59 19.31
CA GLY A 155 -11.50 2.66 20.40
C GLY A 155 -12.14 3.06 21.72
N ASP A 156 -13.00 4.08 21.71
CA ASP A 156 -13.74 4.54 22.90
C ASP A 156 -14.72 3.48 23.44
N ARG A 157 -15.13 2.52 22.59
CA ARG A 157 -15.97 1.37 22.97
C ARG A 157 -15.16 0.14 23.41
N GLY A 158 -13.83 0.22 23.45
CA GLY A 158 -12.94 -0.84 23.91
C GLY A 158 -12.64 -1.94 22.90
N TYR A 159 -12.91 -1.73 21.60
CA TYR A 159 -12.52 -2.70 20.57
C TYR A 159 -11.00 -2.75 20.41
N SER A 160 -10.44 -3.95 20.19
CA SER A 160 -9.02 -4.10 19.92
C SER A 160 -8.68 -3.62 18.49
N PRO A 161 -7.42 -3.20 18.22
CA PRO A 161 -7.02 -2.74 16.87
C PRO A 161 -7.32 -3.76 15.76
N GLN A 162 -7.23 -5.05 16.06
CA GLN A 162 -7.56 -6.13 15.13
C GLN A 162 -9.06 -6.19 14.80
N GLN A 163 -9.92 -6.03 15.82
CA GLN A 163 -11.37 -5.98 15.64
C GLN A 163 -11.80 -4.75 14.84
N ILE A 164 -11.17 -3.60 15.09
CA ILE A 164 -11.43 -2.36 14.35
C ILE A 164 -11.03 -2.53 12.89
N THR A 165 -9.83 -3.05 12.62
CA THR A 165 -9.35 -3.31 11.24
C THR A 165 -10.32 -4.19 10.46
N GLN A 166 -10.77 -5.30 11.06
CA GLN A 166 -11.71 -6.24 10.43
C GLN A 166 -13.08 -5.60 10.18
N SER A 167 -13.56 -4.76 11.10
CA SER A 167 -14.88 -4.13 11.00
C SER A 167 -14.92 -3.03 9.94
N ILE A 168 -13.85 -2.23 9.81
CA ILE A 168 -13.77 -1.17 8.80
C ILE A 168 -13.39 -1.74 7.42
N GLY A 169 -12.78 -2.93 7.37
CA GLY A 169 -12.36 -3.57 6.11
C GLY A 169 -11.18 -2.87 5.45
N LEU A 170 -10.35 -2.15 6.22
CA LEU A 170 -9.16 -1.48 5.71
C LEU A 170 -8.03 -2.47 5.50
N LYS A 171 -7.21 -2.21 4.47
CA LYS A 171 -5.92 -2.90 4.33
C LYS A 171 -5.07 -2.64 5.59
N PRO A 172 -4.34 -3.65 6.11
CA PRO A 172 -3.59 -3.51 7.36
C PRO A 172 -2.64 -2.30 7.41
N PHE A 173 -1.93 -2.04 6.32
CA PHE A 173 -1.01 -0.89 6.22
C PHE A 173 -1.72 0.47 6.36
N VAL A 174 -2.88 0.60 5.73
CA VAL A 174 -3.72 1.81 5.77
C VAL A 174 -4.29 2.01 7.17
N PHE A 175 -4.75 0.93 7.81
CA PHE A 175 -5.23 0.97 9.18
C PHE A 175 -4.13 1.39 10.16
N LYS A 176 -2.94 0.79 10.07
CA LYS A 176 -1.80 1.12 10.94
C LYS A 176 -1.46 2.61 10.87
N LYS A 177 -1.30 3.16 9.66
CA LYS A 177 -1.07 4.60 9.46
C LYS A 177 -2.18 5.48 10.06
N ALA A 178 -3.45 5.10 9.91
CA ALA A 178 -4.56 5.87 10.45
C ALA A 178 -4.74 5.72 11.98
N TYR A 179 -4.35 4.58 12.55
CA TYR A 179 -4.43 4.32 13.98
C TYR A 179 -3.33 5.03 14.77
N ASP A 180 -2.16 5.23 14.15
CA ASP A 180 -1.02 5.95 14.73
C ASP A 180 -1.15 7.49 14.62
N GLN A 181 -2.19 7.99 13.94
CA GLN A 181 -2.49 9.44 13.77
C GLN A 181 -3.28 10.00 14.96
#